data_AF-A0A923WSQ6-F1
#
_entry.id   AF-A0A923WSQ6-F1
#
_cell.length_a   1.000
_cell.length_b   1.000
_cell.length_c   1.000
_cell.angle_alpha   90.00
_cell.angle_beta   90.00
_cell.angle_gamma   90.00
#
_symmetry.space_group_name_H-M   'P 1'
#
loop_
_entity.id
_entity.type
_entity.pdbx_description
1 polymer ?
#
loop_
_entity_poly.entity_id
_entity_poly.type
_entity_poly.pdbx_seq_one_letter_code
_entity_poly.pdbx_strand_id
1 'polypeptide(L)'
;MSKPLVLKSIVEYDAFRKKLAGSIGFVPTMGALHPGHASLLNQSAAENDFTVLSIFVNPTQFNDPKDLENYPRTFEADLAVAAESRVAAIFYPDYKEIFSDNYRYVITEKSFSQILCGASRPGHFDGVLSVVMKLLNIVKPSKAYFGEKDFQQLRLIEDMAKAFFMSLEIRRGKTLRETSGLAMSSRNTRLSAGGRDQAALIYKTISTANSATDAKNILNE
;
A
#
# COMPACT_ATOMS: atom_id res chain seq x y z
N MET A 1 -8.46 -24.34 2.63
CA MET A 1 -8.10 -23.33 1.60
C MET A 1 -6.68 -23.60 1.15
N SER A 2 -6.38 -23.51 -0.14
CA SER A 2 -5.01 -23.73 -0.65
C SER A 2 -4.11 -22.55 -0.26
N LYS A 3 -2.88 -22.84 0.16
CA LYS A 3 -1.86 -21.81 0.44
C LYS A 3 -1.56 -21.01 -0.85
N PRO A 4 -1.39 -19.67 -0.78
CA PRO A 4 -1.02 -18.88 -1.95
C PRO A 4 0.35 -19.31 -2.50
N LEU A 5 0.51 -19.26 -3.82
CA LEU A 5 1.81 -19.43 -4.45
C LEU A 5 2.70 -18.22 -4.15
N VAL A 6 3.96 -18.44 -3.79
CA VAL A 6 4.93 -17.36 -3.59
C VAL A 6 5.82 -17.28 -4.82
N LEU A 7 5.83 -16.12 -5.48
CA LEU A 7 6.52 -15.87 -6.74
C LEU A 7 7.56 -14.76 -6.51
N LYS A 8 8.84 -15.07 -6.66
CA LYS A 8 9.96 -14.18 -6.32
C LYS A 8 10.56 -13.43 -7.50
N SER A 9 10.17 -13.78 -8.73
CA SER A 9 10.62 -13.09 -9.95
C SER A 9 9.47 -12.78 -10.90
N ILE A 10 9.69 -11.82 -11.79
CA ILE A 10 8.78 -11.47 -12.89
C ILE A 10 8.59 -12.68 -13.80
N VAL A 11 9.63 -13.48 -14.02
CA VAL A 11 9.54 -14.72 -14.82
C VAL A 11 8.59 -15.73 -14.20
N GLU A 12 8.69 -15.95 -12.88
CA GLU A 12 7.76 -16.81 -12.15
C GLU A 12 6.33 -16.25 -12.18
N TYR A 13 6.18 -14.93 -12.00
CA TYR A 13 4.88 -14.27 -12.09
C TYR A 13 4.24 -14.41 -13.47
N ASP A 14 5.00 -14.20 -14.54
CA ASP A 14 4.51 -14.33 -15.92
C ASP A 14 4.10 -15.78 -16.22
N ALA A 15 4.87 -16.76 -15.75
CA ALA A 15 4.53 -18.17 -15.89
C ALA A 15 3.24 -18.53 -15.14
N PHE A 16 2.99 -17.93 -13.98
CA PHE A 16 1.74 -18.04 -13.25
C PHE A 16 0.58 -17.35 -13.99
N ARG A 17 0.75 -16.09 -14.39
CA ARG A 17 -0.28 -15.28 -15.08
C ARG A 17 -0.76 -15.93 -16.36
N LYS A 18 0.13 -16.52 -17.17
CA LYS A 18 -0.20 -17.22 -18.42
C LYS A 18 -1.14 -18.43 -18.23
N LYS A 19 -1.20 -19.01 -17.03
CA LYS A 19 -2.09 -20.14 -16.71
C LYS A 19 -3.49 -19.70 -16.28
N LEU A 20 -3.69 -18.41 -16.01
CA LEU A 20 -4.96 -17.89 -15.54
C LEU A 20 -5.80 -17.34 -16.69
N ALA A 21 -7.06 -17.75 -16.75
CA ALA A 21 -8.10 -17.12 -17.55
C ALA A 21 -9.08 -16.42 -16.60
N GLY A 22 -9.22 -15.11 -16.72
CA GLY A 22 -10.07 -14.32 -15.83
C GLY A 22 -9.46 -13.00 -15.38
N SER A 23 -10.27 -12.28 -14.62
CA SER A 23 -9.96 -11.02 -13.97
C SER A 23 -8.96 -11.20 -12.82
N ILE A 24 -8.02 -10.26 -12.71
CA ILE A 24 -7.10 -10.18 -11.57
C ILE A 24 -7.39 -8.91 -10.80
N GLY A 25 -7.67 -9.08 -9.52
CA GLY A 25 -7.60 -8.03 -8.52
C GLY A 25 -6.20 -7.99 -7.91
N PHE A 26 -5.64 -6.79 -7.75
CA PHE A 26 -4.29 -6.60 -7.25
C PHE A 26 -4.25 -5.71 -6.01
N VAL A 27 -3.55 -6.17 -4.98
CA VAL A 27 -3.32 -5.40 -3.75
C VAL A 27 -1.82 -5.22 -3.55
N PRO A 28 -1.25 -4.05 -3.87
CA PRO A 28 0.15 -3.77 -3.60
C PRO A 28 0.36 -3.40 -2.13
N THR A 29 1.32 -4.05 -1.45
CA THR A 29 1.68 -3.76 -0.06
C THR A 29 3.19 -3.80 0.15
N MET A 30 3.62 -3.30 1.31
CA MET A 30 4.99 -3.47 1.81
C MET A 30 5.10 -4.64 2.82
N GLY A 31 4.06 -5.46 2.99
CA GLY A 31 3.98 -6.50 4.02
C GLY A 31 3.51 -5.97 5.37
N ALA A 32 3.77 -6.74 6.44
CA ALA A 32 3.27 -6.45 7.79
C ALA A 32 1.76 -6.21 7.78
N LEU A 33 1.04 -7.22 7.27
CA LEU A 33 -0.37 -7.15 6.99
C LEU A 33 -1.19 -7.01 8.29
N HIS A 34 -2.30 -6.30 8.18
CA HIS A 34 -3.20 -6.00 9.28
C HIS A 34 -4.65 -6.01 8.76
N PRO A 35 -5.69 -5.89 9.59
CA PRO A 35 -7.07 -6.03 9.13
C PRO A 35 -7.46 -5.04 8.01
N GLY A 36 -6.86 -3.84 7.99
CA GLY A 36 -6.97 -2.92 6.85
C GLY A 36 -6.54 -3.55 5.51
N HIS A 37 -5.41 -4.25 5.47
CA HIS A 37 -4.96 -4.98 4.27
C HIS A 37 -5.87 -6.16 3.94
N ALA A 38 -6.27 -6.95 4.96
CA ALA A 38 -7.21 -8.06 4.79
C ALA A 38 -8.54 -7.59 4.17
N SER A 39 -9.03 -6.41 4.54
CA SER A 39 -10.23 -5.81 3.93
C SER A 39 -10.05 -5.56 2.43
N LEU A 40 -8.90 -5.07 1.98
CA LEU A 40 -8.62 -4.87 0.56
C LEU A 40 -8.55 -6.21 -0.19
N LEU A 41 -7.88 -7.20 0.41
CA LEU A 41 -7.77 -8.55 -0.17
C LEU A 41 -9.13 -9.23 -0.29
N ASN A 42 -9.96 -9.11 0.74
CA ASN A 42 -11.32 -9.66 0.74
C ASN A 42 -12.21 -8.98 -0.31
N GLN A 43 -12.08 -7.65 -0.47
CA GLN A 43 -12.78 -6.93 -1.53
C GLN A 43 -12.32 -7.39 -2.92
N SER A 44 -11.00 -7.53 -3.12
CA SER A 44 -10.43 -8.07 -4.36
C SER A 44 -10.97 -9.46 -4.68
N ALA A 45 -11.00 -10.36 -3.69
CA ALA A 45 -11.48 -11.74 -3.86
C ALA A 45 -12.99 -11.82 -4.13
N ALA A 46 -13.77 -10.81 -3.73
CA ALA A 46 -15.21 -10.74 -4.01
C ALA A 46 -15.52 -10.21 -5.43
N GLU A 47 -14.58 -9.49 -6.04
CA GLU A 47 -14.82 -8.70 -7.26
C GLU A 47 -14.02 -9.19 -8.48
N ASN A 48 -13.20 -10.23 -8.32
CA ASN A 48 -12.31 -10.79 -9.34
C ASN A 48 -12.17 -12.31 -9.18
N ASP A 49 -11.79 -12.98 -10.27
CA ASP A 49 -11.58 -14.44 -10.30
C ASP A 49 -10.32 -14.85 -9.50
N PHE A 50 -9.28 -14.02 -9.56
CA PHE A 50 -8.03 -14.23 -8.83
C PHE A 50 -7.58 -12.95 -8.13
N THR A 51 -7.07 -13.11 -6.90
CA THR A 51 -6.40 -12.02 -6.17
C THR A 51 -4.91 -12.26 -6.13
N VAL A 52 -4.15 -11.23 -6.52
CA VAL A 52 -2.70 -11.18 -6.39
C VAL A 52 -2.34 -10.13 -5.34
N LEU A 53 -1.46 -10.51 -4.42
CA LEU A 53 -0.86 -9.61 -3.43
C LEU A 53 0.59 -9.35 -3.85
N SER A 54 1.09 -8.12 -3.76
CA SER A 54 2.55 -7.91 -3.69
C SER A 54 2.98 -7.57 -2.28
N ILE A 55 4.10 -8.14 -1.86
CA ILE A 55 4.82 -7.73 -0.65
C ILE A 55 6.18 -7.25 -1.10
N PHE A 56 6.40 -5.93 -1.05
CA PHE A 56 7.66 -5.34 -1.47
C PHE A 56 7.93 -4.05 -0.70
N VAL A 57 8.92 -4.09 0.19
CA VAL A 57 9.39 -2.90 0.89
C VAL A 57 10.25 -2.08 -0.08
N ASN A 58 9.63 -1.11 -0.74
CA ASN A 58 10.31 -0.27 -1.73
C ASN A 58 11.24 0.76 -1.05
N PRO A 59 12.57 0.69 -1.17
CA PRO A 59 13.46 1.66 -0.54
C PRO A 59 13.31 3.08 -1.08
N THR A 60 12.89 3.26 -2.34
CA THR A 60 12.90 4.56 -3.02
C THR A 60 11.84 5.54 -2.49
N GLN A 61 10.85 5.03 -1.75
CA GLN A 61 9.82 5.84 -1.10
C GLN A 61 10.12 6.15 0.38
N PHE A 62 11.29 5.78 0.90
CA PHE A 62 11.71 6.11 2.26
C PHE A 62 12.69 7.28 2.23
N ASN A 63 12.28 8.40 2.84
CA ASN A 63 13.13 9.57 3.03
C ASN A 63 13.92 9.54 4.34
N ASP A 64 13.59 8.62 5.25
CA ASP A 64 14.34 8.35 6.48
C ASP A 64 14.92 6.92 6.44
N PRO A 65 16.26 6.76 6.37
CA PRO A 65 16.91 5.45 6.39
C PRO A 65 16.56 4.62 7.62
N LYS A 66 16.33 5.25 8.78
CA LYS A 66 15.93 4.54 10.00
C LYS A 66 14.51 3.98 9.89
N ASP A 67 13.60 4.67 9.20
CA ASP A 67 12.25 4.15 8.93
C ASP A 67 12.30 2.92 8.00
N LEU A 68 13.21 2.92 7.02
CA LEU A 68 13.44 1.76 6.15
C LEU A 68 14.03 0.57 6.92
N GLU A 69 15.06 0.82 7.73
CA GLU A 69 15.73 -0.21 8.54
C GLU A 69 14.77 -0.86 9.54
N ASN A 70 13.92 -0.05 10.18
CA ASN A 70 12.98 -0.50 11.21
C ASN A 70 11.60 -0.89 10.64
N TYR A 71 11.44 -0.98 9.32
CA TYR A 71 10.16 -1.38 8.73
C TYR A 71 9.88 -2.86 9.04
N PRO A 72 8.70 -3.21 9.61
CA PRO A 72 8.41 -4.58 10.01
C PRO A 72 8.41 -5.55 8.83
N ARG A 73 9.03 -6.72 9.01
CA ARG A 73 9.07 -7.80 8.01
C ARG A 73 8.56 -9.08 8.65
N THR A 74 7.29 -9.41 8.41
CA THR A 74 6.57 -10.49 9.10
C THR A 74 5.99 -11.49 8.10
N PHE A 75 6.82 -11.96 7.16
CA PHE A 75 6.35 -12.73 6.00
C PHE A 75 5.50 -13.96 6.37
N GLU A 76 5.85 -14.72 7.41
CA GLU A 76 5.05 -15.88 7.85
C GLU A 76 3.65 -15.47 8.35
N ALA A 77 3.53 -14.34 9.05
CA ALA A 77 2.23 -13.81 9.45
C ALA A 77 1.44 -13.28 8.24
N ASP A 78 2.14 -12.64 7.30
CA ASP A 78 1.55 -12.13 6.07
C ASP A 78 0.99 -13.28 5.21
N LEU A 79 1.67 -14.43 5.17
CA LEU A 79 1.20 -15.65 4.50
C LEU A 79 -0.14 -16.14 5.07
N ALA A 80 -0.31 -16.11 6.39
CA ALA A 80 -1.55 -16.53 7.04
C ALA A 80 -2.72 -15.62 6.63
N VAL A 81 -2.54 -14.30 6.71
CA VAL A 81 -3.55 -13.32 6.29
C VAL A 81 -3.91 -13.47 4.81
N ALA A 82 -2.91 -13.68 3.94
CA ALA A 82 -3.13 -13.91 2.52
C ALA A 82 -3.91 -15.20 2.24
N ALA A 83 -3.59 -16.29 2.95
CA ALA A 83 -4.30 -17.56 2.82
C ALA A 83 -5.77 -17.45 3.26
N GLU A 84 -6.03 -16.79 4.40
CA GLU A 84 -7.39 -16.53 4.90
C GLU A 84 -8.20 -15.64 3.94
N SER A 85 -7.53 -14.70 3.28
CA SER A 85 -8.16 -13.77 2.31
C SER A 85 -8.27 -14.35 0.90
N ARG A 86 -8.02 -15.65 0.70
CA ARG A 86 -8.13 -16.36 -0.60
C ARG A 86 -7.23 -15.76 -1.69
N VAL A 87 -6.03 -15.31 -1.33
CA VAL A 87 -5.02 -14.87 -2.29
C VAL A 87 -4.55 -16.07 -3.12
N ALA A 88 -4.50 -15.90 -4.44
CA ALA A 88 -4.02 -16.94 -5.35
C ALA A 88 -2.48 -16.98 -5.42
N ALA A 89 -1.86 -15.80 -5.49
CA ALA A 89 -0.41 -15.66 -5.50
C ALA A 89 0.07 -14.39 -4.77
N ILE A 90 1.25 -14.51 -4.16
CA ILE A 90 2.00 -13.42 -3.57
C ILE A 90 3.23 -13.19 -4.44
N PHE A 91 3.29 -12.02 -5.06
CA PHE A 91 4.49 -11.53 -5.72
C PHE A 91 5.41 -10.91 -4.66
N TYR A 92 6.52 -11.60 -4.38
CA TYR A 92 7.48 -11.28 -3.34
C TYR A 92 8.89 -11.06 -3.95
N PRO A 93 9.06 -10.03 -4.79
CA PRO A 93 10.31 -9.77 -5.48
C PRO A 93 11.36 -9.16 -4.56
N ASP A 94 12.63 -9.29 -4.93
CA ASP A 94 13.70 -8.46 -4.37
C ASP A 94 13.80 -7.09 -5.07
N TYR A 95 14.70 -6.23 -4.56
CA TYR A 95 14.90 -4.90 -5.14
C TYR A 95 15.41 -4.93 -6.58
N LYS A 96 16.34 -5.83 -6.91
CA LYS A 96 16.97 -5.89 -8.24
C LYS A 96 15.98 -6.39 -9.28
N GLU A 97 15.01 -7.19 -8.88
CA GLU A 97 13.92 -7.64 -9.75
C GLU A 97 13.06 -6.46 -10.23
N ILE A 98 12.77 -5.50 -9.34
CA ILE A 98 11.94 -4.32 -9.67
C ILE A 98 12.78 -3.17 -10.25
N PHE A 99 14.00 -2.98 -9.75
CA PHE A 99 14.89 -1.87 -10.06
C PHE A 99 16.26 -2.35 -10.54
N SER A 100 16.27 -3.23 -11.54
CA SER A 100 17.51 -3.65 -12.23
C SER A 100 18.25 -2.45 -12.86
N ASP A 101 17.53 -1.37 -13.12
CA ASP A 101 18.05 -0.10 -13.62
C ASP A 101 18.64 0.80 -12.52
N ASN A 102 18.63 0.39 -11.26
CA ASN A 102 19.01 1.19 -10.08
C ASN A 102 18.22 2.50 -9.98
N TYR A 103 16.91 2.45 -10.25
CA TYR A 103 15.99 3.58 -10.09
C TYR A 103 16.35 4.80 -10.97
N ARG A 104 16.84 4.56 -12.19
CA ARG A 104 17.13 5.62 -13.17
C ARG A 104 15.86 6.18 -13.82
N TYR A 105 14.84 5.36 -13.98
CA TYR A 105 13.54 5.78 -14.51
C TYR A 105 12.58 6.10 -13.37
N VAL A 106 12.17 7.37 -13.31
CA VAL A 106 11.35 7.93 -12.23
C VAL A 106 10.09 8.57 -12.80
N ILE A 107 8.97 8.39 -12.10
CA ILE A 107 7.71 9.06 -12.38
C ILE A 107 7.50 10.17 -11.36
N THR A 108 7.41 11.40 -11.86
CA THR A 108 7.21 12.59 -11.03
C THR A 108 5.92 13.30 -11.42
N GLU A 109 5.03 13.44 -10.44
CA GLU A 109 3.90 14.37 -10.51
C GLU A 109 4.35 15.74 -9.98
N LYS A 110 3.93 16.83 -10.62
CA LYS A 110 4.55 18.17 -10.43
C LYS A 110 3.70 19.16 -9.63
N SER A 111 2.57 18.77 -9.08
CA SER A 111 1.62 19.66 -8.40
C SER A 111 1.17 19.10 -7.06
N PHE A 112 0.27 18.11 -7.05
CA PHE A 112 -0.31 17.61 -5.80
C PHE A 112 0.68 16.86 -4.92
N SER A 113 1.74 16.29 -5.50
CA SER A 113 2.85 15.67 -4.78
C SER A 113 3.73 16.67 -4.03
N GLN A 114 3.66 17.97 -4.35
CA GLN A 114 4.52 19.01 -3.77
C GLN A 114 3.95 19.62 -2.47
N ILE A 115 2.76 19.18 -2.05
CA ILE A 115 2.07 19.66 -0.85
C ILE A 115 1.81 18.51 0.15
N LEU A 116 1.22 18.83 1.30
CA LEU A 116 0.82 17.86 2.33
C LEU A 116 1.98 16.89 2.70
N CYS A 117 1.78 15.57 2.62
CA CYS A 117 2.81 14.60 2.98
C CYS A 117 4.04 14.69 2.07
N GLY A 118 3.86 15.10 0.82
CA GLY A 118 4.97 15.20 -0.14
C GLY A 118 5.90 16.36 0.16
N ALA A 119 5.36 17.48 0.65
CA ALA A 119 6.17 18.57 1.19
C ALA A 119 7.00 18.13 2.41
N SER A 120 6.42 17.29 3.28
CA SER A 120 7.13 16.76 4.46
C SER A 120 8.07 15.59 4.15
N ARG A 121 7.96 14.97 2.97
CA ARG A 121 8.72 13.78 2.57
C ARG A 121 9.20 13.91 1.12
N PRO A 122 10.20 14.77 0.86
CA PRO A 122 10.73 14.98 -0.49
C PRO A 122 11.11 13.65 -1.17
N GLY A 123 10.72 13.48 -2.42
CA GLY A 123 10.96 12.26 -3.21
C GLY A 123 10.08 11.05 -2.86
N HIS A 124 9.28 11.10 -1.78
CA HIS A 124 8.44 9.97 -1.37
C HIS A 124 7.50 9.51 -2.48
N PHE A 125 6.76 10.44 -3.08
CA PHE A 125 5.78 10.11 -4.11
C PHE A 125 6.41 9.74 -5.44
N ASP A 126 7.62 10.23 -5.75
CA ASP A 126 8.38 9.73 -6.91
C ASP A 126 8.63 8.22 -6.76
N GLY A 127 9.06 7.81 -5.56
CA GLY A 127 9.28 6.40 -5.23
C GLY A 127 8.00 5.58 -5.33
N VAL A 128 6.89 6.09 -4.77
CA VAL A 128 5.58 5.41 -4.81
C VAL A 128 5.05 5.27 -6.24
N LEU A 129 5.01 6.36 -7.01
CA LEU A 129 4.46 6.32 -8.37
C LEU A 129 5.29 5.41 -9.28
N SER A 130 6.62 5.47 -9.16
CA SER A 130 7.52 4.63 -9.94
C SER A 130 7.35 3.14 -9.64
N VAL A 131 7.27 2.74 -8.36
CA VAL A 131 7.08 1.32 -8.00
C VAL A 131 5.68 0.85 -8.37
N VAL A 132 4.64 1.65 -8.16
CA VAL A 132 3.25 1.28 -8.48
C VAL A 132 3.09 1.13 -9.99
N MET A 133 3.64 2.03 -10.81
CA MET A 133 3.63 1.87 -12.26
C MET A 133 4.30 0.56 -12.70
N LYS A 134 5.48 0.25 -12.16
CA LYS A 134 6.17 -1.02 -12.48
C LYS A 134 5.32 -2.23 -12.10
N LEU A 135 4.78 -2.25 -10.87
CA LEU A 135 3.93 -3.34 -10.38
C LEU A 135 2.65 -3.50 -11.22
N LEU A 136 1.97 -2.42 -11.59
CA LEU A 136 0.77 -2.48 -12.43
C LEU A 136 1.07 -3.02 -13.84
N ASN A 137 2.22 -2.66 -14.42
CA ASN A 137 2.67 -3.18 -15.72
C ASN A 137 3.07 -4.65 -15.68
N ILE A 138 3.66 -5.11 -14.57
CA ILE A 138 4.00 -6.52 -14.35
C ILE A 138 2.71 -7.34 -14.13
N VAL A 139 1.89 -6.91 -13.18
CA VAL A 139 0.72 -7.68 -12.72
C VAL A 139 -0.40 -7.71 -13.75
N LYS A 140 -0.60 -6.59 -14.48
CA LYS A 140 -1.69 -6.36 -15.43
C LYS A 140 -3.07 -6.72 -14.86
N PRO A 141 -3.47 -6.08 -13.75
CA PRO A 141 -4.74 -6.35 -13.12
C PRO A 141 -5.89 -5.67 -13.87
N SER A 142 -7.11 -6.19 -13.69
CA SER A 142 -8.34 -5.48 -14.08
C SER A 142 -8.70 -4.41 -13.05
N LYS A 143 -8.42 -4.68 -11.77
CA LYS A 143 -8.68 -3.79 -10.64
C LYS A 143 -7.50 -3.78 -9.68
N ALA A 144 -7.10 -2.62 -9.18
CA ALA A 144 -6.09 -2.50 -8.14
C ALA A 144 -6.65 -1.77 -6.91
N TYR A 145 -6.41 -2.29 -5.71
CA TYR A 145 -7.06 -1.87 -4.47
C TYR A 145 -6.09 -1.11 -3.57
N PHE A 146 -6.50 0.08 -3.16
CA PHE A 146 -5.70 0.97 -2.31
C PHE A 146 -6.57 1.52 -1.17
N GLY A 147 -5.97 1.66 0.01
CA GLY A 147 -6.65 2.19 1.19
C GLY A 147 -6.78 3.71 1.17
N GLU A 148 -7.94 4.22 1.57
CA GLU A 148 -8.20 5.67 1.71
C GLU A 148 -7.37 6.32 2.82
N LYS A 149 -6.80 5.52 3.73
CA LYS A 149 -5.92 6.00 4.82
C LYS A 149 -4.80 6.87 4.26
N ASP A 150 -4.20 6.45 3.15
CA ASP A 150 -3.13 7.18 2.47
C ASP A 150 -3.74 8.01 1.33
N PHE A 151 -4.62 8.95 1.68
CA PHE A 151 -5.49 9.68 0.74
C PHE A 151 -4.71 10.37 -0.40
N GLN A 152 -3.64 11.09 -0.07
CA GLN A 152 -2.82 11.78 -1.09
C GLN A 152 -2.19 10.78 -2.06
N GLN A 153 -1.70 9.64 -1.55
CA GLN A 153 -1.17 8.56 -2.37
C GLN A 153 -2.23 7.98 -3.32
N LEU A 154 -3.41 7.65 -2.80
CA LEU A 154 -4.52 7.12 -3.59
C LEU A 154 -4.88 8.06 -4.74
N ARG A 155 -5.04 9.36 -4.46
CA ARG A 155 -5.36 10.37 -5.48
C ARG A 155 -4.27 10.48 -6.55
N LEU A 156 -2.99 10.50 -6.15
CA LEU A 156 -1.87 10.53 -7.08
C LEU A 156 -1.83 9.28 -7.98
N ILE A 157 -2.15 8.10 -7.44
CA ILE A 157 -2.20 6.84 -8.20
C ILE A 157 -3.40 6.83 -9.17
N GLU A 158 -4.57 7.31 -8.75
CA GLU A 158 -5.74 7.47 -9.63
C GLU A 158 -5.43 8.39 -10.81
N ASP A 159 -4.83 9.55 -10.52
CA ASP A 159 -4.48 10.54 -11.53
C ASP A 159 -3.37 10.00 -12.46
N MET A 160 -2.37 9.28 -11.92
CA MET A 160 -1.35 8.59 -12.72
C MET A 160 -1.98 7.55 -13.67
N ALA A 161 -2.87 6.69 -13.16
CA ALA A 161 -3.52 5.67 -13.98
C ALA A 161 -4.31 6.31 -15.13
N LYS A 162 -5.00 7.42 -14.87
CA LYS A 162 -5.72 8.20 -15.88
C LYS A 162 -4.76 8.88 -16.88
N ALA A 163 -3.71 9.54 -16.40
CA ALA A 163 -2.77 10.30 -17.22
C ALA A 163 -1.98 9.41 -18.20
N PHE A 164 -1.71 8.16 -17.82
CA PHE A 164 -1.01 7.17 -18.65
C PHE A 164 -1.96 6.18 -19.34
N PHE A 165 -3.26 6.47 -19.37
CA PHE A 165 -4.28 5.67 -20.08
C PHE A 165 -4.26 4.18 -19.68
N MET A 166 -4.00 3.91 -18.40
CA MET A 166 -3.88 2.54 -17.92
C MET A 166 -5.24 1.85 -17.95
N SER A 167 -5.28 0.65 -18.53
CA SER A 167 -6.51 -0.14 -18.67
C SER A 167 -6.82 -0.95 -17.41
N LEU A 168 -7.06 -0.25 -16.29
CA LEU A 168 -7.49 -0.84 -15.02
C LEU A 168 -8.32 0.14 -14.20
N GLU A 169 -9.11 -0.38 -13.26
CA GLU A 169 -9.86 0.42 -12.29
C GLU A 169 -9.10 0.51 -10.96
N ILE A 170 -8.95 1.71 -10.41
CA ILE A 170 -8.44 1.92 -9.06
C ILE A 170 -9.61 1.86 -8.06
N ARG A 171 -9.57 0.87 -7.17
CA ARG A 171 -10.59 0.62 -6.15
C ARG A 171 -10.15 1.19 -4.81
N ARG A 172 -11.05 1.92 -4.17
CA ARG A 172 -10.85 2.50 -2.85
C ARG A 172 -11.35 1.56 -1.76
N GLY A 173 -10.52 1.30 -0.76
CA GLY A 173 -10.92 0.63 0.46
C GLY A 173 -10.97 1.60 1.64
N LYS A 174 -12.06 1.55 2.40
CA LYS A 174 -12.25 2.42 3.56
C LYS A 174 -11.15 2.25 4.60
N THR A 175 -10.79 3.34 5.26
CA THR A 175 -9.86 3.30 6.40
C THR A 175 -10.46 2.48 7.53
N LEU A 176 -9.86 1.33 7.85
CA LEU A 176 -10.18 0.59 9.06
C LEU A 176 -9.45 1.14 10.27
N ARG A 177 -10.12 1.08 11.41
CA ARG A 177 -9.67 1.66 12.67
C ARG A 177 -9.73 0.60 13.77
N GLU A 178 -8.82 0.73 14.72
CA GLU A 178 -8.86 0.02 15.98
C GLU A 178 -10.07 0.46 16.81
N THR A 179 -10.40 -0.27 17.87
CA THR A 179 -11.49 0.09 18.80
C THR A 179 -11.30 1.48 19.40
N SER A 180 -10.05 1.92 19.58
CA SER A 180 -9.69 3.27 20.04
C SER A 180 -9.95 4.37 18.99
N GLY A 181 -10.25 4.03 17.74
CA GLY A 181 -10.38 4.95 16.62
C GLY A 181 -9.06 5.22 15.86
N LEU A 182 -7.92 4.74 16.36
CA LEU A 182 -6.63 4.84 15.67
C LEU A 182 -6.71 4.10 14.31
N ALA A 183 -6.30 4.78 13.24
CA ALA A 183 -6.22 4.15 11.91
C ALA A 183 -5.21 2.99 11.94
N MET A 184 -5.60 1.83 11.42
CA MET A 184 -4.70 0.67 11.38
C MET A 184 -3.51 0.94 10.46
N SER A 185 -2.31 0.64 10.95
CA SER A 185 -1.06 0.85 10.23
C SER A 185 0.00 -0.11 10.74
N SER A 186 0.82 -0.67 9.85
CA SER A 186 1.97 -1.48 10.24
C SER A 186 2.94 -0.73 11.14
N ARG A 187 2.97 0.61 11.08
CA ARG A 187 3.80 1.45 11.96
C ARG A 187 3.28 1.56 13.40
N ASN A 188 2.04 1.13 13.70
CA ASN A 188 1.51 1.14 15.07
C ASN A 188 2.28 0.20 16.01
N THR A 189 3.00 -0.80 15.47
CA THR A 189 3.87 -1.71 16.24
C THR A 189 5.06 -1.01 16.89
N ARG A 190 5.39 0.21 16.45
CA ARG A 190 6.48 1.03 17.00
C ARG A 190 6.04 1.89 18.18
N LEU A 191 4.74 1.99 18.43
CA LEU A 191 4.20 2.80 19.52
C LEU A 191 4.30 2.01 20.84
N SER A 192 4.70 2.68 21.92
CA SER A 192 4.46 2.18 23.27
C SER A 192 2.95 2.17 23.55
N ALA A 193 2.53 1.50 24.63
CA ALA A 193 1.11 1.52 25.04
C ALA A 193 0.58 2.96 25.18
N GLY A 194 1.29 3.83 25.92
CA GLY A 194 0.92 5.23 26.06
C GLY A 194 0.97 6.02 24.74
N GLY A 195 1.94 5.75 23.87
CA GLY A 195 2.01 6.37 22.55
C GLY A 195 0.86 5.97 21.63
N ARG A 196 0.33 4.75 21.77
CA ARG A 196 -0.83 4.27 21.02
C ARG A 196 -2.11 4.96 21.47
N ASP A 197 -2.27 5.18 22.78
CA ASP A 197 -3.40 5.93 23.34
C ASP A 197 -3.38 7.39 22.87
N GLN A 198 -2.21 8.03 22.88
CA GLN A 198 -2.03 9.38 22.34
C GLN A 198 -2.35 9.44 20.83
N ALA A 199 -1.86 8.49 20.05
CA ALA A 199 -2.13 8.44 18.61
C ALA A 199 -3.62 8.30 18.28
N ALA A 200 -4.40 7.62 19.13
CA ALA A 200 -5.85 7.50 18.95
C ALA A 200 -6.57 8.87 19.01
N LEU A 201 -6.01 9.85 19.74
CA LEU A 201 -6.57 11.20 19.82
C LEU A 201 -6.57 11.91 18.45
N ILE A 202 -5.64 11.58 17.55
CA ILE A 202 -5.57 12.17 16.21
C ILE A 202 -6.91 12.07 15.49
N TYR A 203 -7.52 10.87 15.50
CA TYR A 203 -8.81 10.69 14.84
C TYR A 203 -9.92 11.47 15.50
N LYS A 204 -10.02 11.37 16.84
CA LYS A 204 -11.02 12.09 17.63
C LYS A 204 -10.93 13.58 17.31
N THR A 205 -9.74 14.16 17.44
CA THR A 205 -9.49 15.58 17.21
C THR A 205 -9.84 16.01 15.80
N ILE A 206 -9.38 15.30 14.76
CA ILE A 206 -9.70 15.66 13.37
C ILE A 206 -11.21 15.53 13.09
N SER A 207 -11.90 14.61 13.76
CA SER A 207 -13.35 14.41 13.56
C SER A 207 -14.25 15.39 14.32
N THR A 208 -13.74 16.02 15.40
CA THR A 208 -14.54 16.90 16.27
C THR A 208 -14.10 18.36 16.24
N ALA A 209 -12.87 18.66 15.83
CA ALA A 209 -12.37 20.03 15.79
C ALA A 209 -13.13 20.86 14.75
N ASN A 210 -13.37 22.13 15.08
CA ASN A 210 -14.13 23.04 14.23
C ASN A 210 -13.29 23.56 13.04
N SER A 211 -11.97 23.44 13.12
CA SER A 211 -11.02 23.86 12.08
C SER A 211 -9.69 23.10 12.20
N ALA A 212 -8.86 23.18 11.16
CA ALA A 212 -7.50 22.63 11.21
C ALA A 212 -6.62 23.31 12.28
N THR A 213 -6.82 24.60 12.54
CA THR A 213 -6.12 25.35 13.60
C THR A 213 -6.50 24.83 14.98
N ASP A 214 -7.79 24.61 15.21
CA ASP A 214 -8.33 24.05 16.45
C ASP A 214 -7.78 22.64 16.70
N ALA A 215 -7.80 21.79 15.66
CA ALA A 215 -7.22 20.46 15.71
C ALA A 215 -5.73 20.48 16.08
N LYS A 216 -4.96 21.43 15.51
CA LYS A 216 -3.54 21.59 15.80
C LYS A 216 -3.30 21.97 17.25
N ASN A 217 -4.10 22.86 17.83
CA ASN A 217 -3.94 23.27 19.23
C ASN A 217 -4.19 22.08 20.16
N ILE A 218 -5.28 21.34 19.95
CA ILE A 218 -5.63 20.15 20.74
C ILE A 218 -4.54 19.07 20.69
N LEU A 219 -3.85 18.91 19.55
CA LEU A 219 -2.79 17.89 19.39
C LEU A 219 -1.42 18.33 19.93
N ASN A 220 -1.21 19.61 20.24
CA ASN A 220 0.05 20.13 20.77
C ASN A 220 0.02 20.34 22.28
N GLU A 221 -1.14 20.21 22.92
CA GLU A 221 -1.34 20.18 24.37
C GLU A 221 -1.16 18.76 24.93
#